data_AF-A0A7L8KAR1-F1
#
_entry.id   AF-A0A7L8KAR1-F1
#
_cell.length_a   1.000
_cell.length_b   1.000
_cell.length_c   1.000
_cell.angle_alpha   90.00
_cell.angle_beta   90.00
_cell.angle_gamma   90.00
#
_symmetry.space_group_name_H-M   'P 1'
#
loop_
_entity.id
_entity.type
_entity.pdbx_description
1 polymer ?
#
loop_
_entity_poly.entity_id
_entity_poly.type
_entity_poly.pdbx_seq_one_letter_code
_entity_poly.pdbx_strand_id
1 'polypeptide(L)'
;MSSNSTATLTFTFDGNAPSAWISALSRPNPSDSWIDPESPGSVVLREIMTHSSVDTDVAGKTKTLTANIPEQADVLSALLEVYVSADVKILLMAGCEKVDNLICVTSKTTRLMPNGFVISCEQKAERLMYFMTQNGICVLADPTINLSAEKLPGATFFASEQEMDSEGLARWGENGGEGWRTHATIQNGRPVLLNGFGNMIELGDEPEVTINSLSN
;
A
#
# COMPACT_ATOMS: atom_id res chain seq x y z
N MET A 1 -24.51 25.50 7.79
CA MET A 1 -24.71 24.04 7.78
C MET A 1 -23.36 23.41 7.48
N SER A 2 -22.74 22.78 8.47
CA SER A 2 -21.46 22.07 8.31
C SER A 2 -21.70 20.81 7.51
N SER A 3 -21.06 20.67 6.35
CA SER A 3 -20.99 19.39 5.66
C SER A 3 -20.15 18.44 6.51
N ASN A 4 -20.76 17.42 7.10
CA ASN A 4 -20.07 16.34 7.80
C ASN A 4 -19.35 15.47 6.75
N SER A 5 -18.17 15.92 6.34
CA SER A 5 -17.23 15.17 5.52
C SER A 5 -16.14 14.68 6.44
N THR A 6 -15.92 13.36 6.48
CA THR A 6 -14.81 12.75 7.20
C THR A 6 -13.82 12.20 6.19
N ALA A 7 -12.53 12.45 6.40
CA ALA A 7 -11.46 11.90 5.59
C ALA A 7 -10.50 11.14 6.49
N THR A 8 -10.14 9.93 6.09
CA THR A 8 -9.22 9.06 6.83
C THR A 8 -8.10 8.61 5.89
N LEU A 9 -6.87 8.71 6.36
CA LEU A 9 -5.69 8.18 5.67
C LEU A 9 -5.15 6.99 6.44
N THR A 10 -5.00 5.86 5.77
CA THR A 10 -4.46 4.63 6.36
C THR A 10 -3.11 4.33 5.72
N PHE A 11 -2.09 4.16 6.56
CA PHE A 11 -0.75 3.76 6.18
C PHE A 11 -0.53 2.31 6.61
N THR A 12 -0.12 1.45 5.69
CA THR A 12 0.16 0.04 5.96
C THR A 12 1.65 -0.21 5.84
N PHE A 13 2.22 -0.83 6.87
CA PHE A 13 3.63 -1.18 6.98
C PHE A 13 3.81 -2.70 6.94
N ASP A 14 4.86 -3.17 6.29
CA ASP A 14 5.34 -4.54 6.45
C ASP A 14 6.14 -4.65 7.76
N GLY A 15 5.65 -5.44 8.71
CA GLY A 15 6.15 -5.48 10.07
C GLY A 15 5.63 -4.32 10.94
N ASN A 16 6.50 -3.83 11.81
CA ASN A 16 6.16 -2.77 12.75
C ASN A 16 6.30 -1.39 12.11
N ALA A 17 5.30 -0.54 12.31
CA ALA A 17 5.41 0.88 12.02
C ALA A 17 6.49 1.56 12.89
N PRO A 18 7.24 2.54 12.37
CA PRO A 18 8.26 3.25 13.14
C PRO A 18 7.69 3.99 14.36
N SER A 19 8.48 4.11 15.42
CA SER A 19 8.05 4.74 16.68
C SER A 19 7.61 6.21 16.52
N ALA A 20 8.24 6.95 15.59
CA ALA A 20 7.85 8.32 15.26
C ALA A 20 6.43 8.39 14.66
N TRP A 21 6.11 7.47 13.75
CA TRP A 21 4.79 7.36 13.13
C TRP A 21 3.72 6.94 14.15
N ILE A 22 4.04 5.95 14.99
CA ILE A 22 3.16 5.53 16.08
C ILE A 22 2.90 6.73 16.99
N SER A 23 3.95 7.42 17.46
CA SER A 23 3.79 8.55 18.39
C SER A 23 3.00 9.72 17.79
N ALA A 24 3.18 9.97 16.49
CA ALA A 24 2.48 11.01 15.76
C ALA A 24 0.99 10.70 15.58
N LEU A 25 0.66 9.46 15.22
CA LEU A 25 -0.70 9.06 14.83
C LEU A 25 -1.50 8.40 15.97
N SER A 26 -0.86 7.95 17.04
CA SER A 26 -1.51 7.33 18.22
C SER A 26 -1.97 8.32 19.27
N ARG A 27 -1.91 9.64 18.99
CA ARG A 27 -2.50 10.62 19.91
C ARG A 27 -4.02 10.41 19.92
N PRO A 28 -4.62 10.13 21.09
CA PRO A 28 -6.06 10.03 21.19
C PRO A 28 -6.69 11.36 20.79
N ASN A 29 -7.73 11.31 19.97
CA ASN A 29 -8.57 12.45 19.69
C ASN A 29 -9.04 13.06 21.01
N PRO A 30 -8.92 14.39 21.23
CA PRO A 30 -9.61 15.07 22.32
C PRO A 30 -11.14 15.13 22.12
N SER A 31 -11.70 14.41 21.14
CA SER A 31 -13.13 14.33 20.82
C SER A 31 -13.78 13.00 21.21
N ASP A 32 -13.30 12.34 22.26
CA ASP A 32 -14.10 11.33 22.97
C ASP A 32 -15.33 11.95 23.68
N SER A 33 -15.53 13.26 23.56
CA SER A 33 -16.81 13.91 23.86
C SER A 33 -17.79 13.77 22.70
N TRP A 34 -18.09 12.53 22.26
CA TRP A 34 -19.38 12.29 21.62
C TRP A 34 -20.44 12.49 22.71
N ILE A 35 -21.16 13.61 22.66
CA ILE A 35 -22.35 13.78 23.51
C ILE A 35 -23.39 12.82 22.94
N ASP A 36 -23.46 11.62 23.51
CA ASP A 36 -24.44 10.62 23.13
C ASP A 36 -25.84 11.11 23.48
N PRO A 37 -26.74 11.27 22.49
CA PRO A 37 -28.13 11.59 22.80
C PRO A 37 -28.91 10.37 23.34
N GLU A 38 -28.27 9.20 23.52
CA GLU A 38 -28.86 7.93 24.01
C GLU A 38 -30.10 7.46 23.23
N SER A 39 -30.24 7.91 21.99
CA SER A 39 -31.33 7.49 21.12
C SER A 39 -31.14 6.04 20.66
N PRO A 40 -32.21 5.27 20.42
CA PRO A 40 -32.10 3.91 19.87
C PRO A 40 -31.32 3.87 18.54
N GLY A 41 -31.41 4.94 17.73
CA GLY A 41 -30.64 5.06 16.48
C GLY A 41 -29.14 5.30 16.69
N SER A 42 -28.75 6.04 17.73
CA SER A 42 -27.32 6.24 18.07
C SER A 42 -26.68 5.00 18.68
N VAL A 43 -27.45 4.16 19.38
CA VAL A 43 -26.99 2.84 19.84
C VAL A 43 -26.67 1.95 18.65
N VAL A 44 -27.58 1.83 17.68
CA VAL A 44 -27.36 1.04 16.46
C VAL A 44 -26.19 1.58 15.63
N LEU A 45 -26.08 2.91 15.46
CA LEU A 45 -24.94 3.53 14.77
C LEU A 45 -23.62 3.28 15.49
N ARG A 46 -23.60 3.35 16.83
CA ARG A 46 -22.42 3.00 17.62
C ARG A 46 -22.07 1.53 17.47
N GLU A 47 -23.06 0.65 17.49
CA GLU A 47 -22.87 -0.79 17.30
C GLU A 47 -22.30 -1.06 15.90
N ILE A 48 -22.86 -0.42 14.85
CA ILE A 48 -22.32 -0.47 13.49
C ILE A 48 -20.91 0.09 13.43
N MET A 49 -20.58 1.21 14.07
CA MET A 49 -19.23 1.80 14.02
C MET A 49 -18.19 1.03 14.83
N THR A 50 -18.60 0.39 15.95
CA THR A 50 -17.73 -0.47 16.76
C THR A 50 -17.56 -1.86 16.17
N HIS A 51 -18.56 -2.37 15.45
CA HIS A 51 -18.54 -3.65 14.74
C HIS A 51 -18.10 -3.52 13.29
N SER A 52 -18.05 -2.29 12.75
CA SER A 52 -17.20 -1.92 11.61
C SER A 52 -15.78 -1.81 12.14
N SER A 53 -15.27 -2.93 12.66
CA SER A 53 -13.85 -3.07 12.89
C SER A 53 -13.18 -2.66 11.59
N VAL A 54 -12.36 -1.62 11.66
CA VAL A 54 -11.15 -1.54 10.87
C VAL A 54 -10.60 -2.95 10.88
N ASP A 55 -10.52 -3.60 9.72
CA ASP A 55 -9.83 -4.87 9.55
C ASP A 55 -8.41 -4.66 10.09
N THR A 56 -8.29 -4.86 11.38
CA THR A 56 -7.04 -5.14 12.06
C THR A 56 -6.90 -6.61 11.75
N ASP A 57 -6.35 -6.86 10.57
CA ASP A 57 -5.94 -8.19 10.18
C ASP A 57 -4.79 -8.59 11.10
N VAL A 58 -5.15 -9.03 12.32
CA VAL A 58 -4.24 -9.53 13.35
C VAL A 58 -3.69 -10.92 12.95
N ALA A 59 -3.97 -11.38 11.72
CA ALA A 59 -3.37 -12.60 11.16
C ALA A 59 -2.11 -12.35 10.30
N GLY A 60 -1.77 -11.11 9.95
CA GLY A 60 -0.70 -10.83 8.98
C GLY A 60 0.48 -10.06 9.58
N LYS A 61 1.68 -10.27 9.04
CA LYS A 61 2.93 -9.55 9.36
C LYS A 61 2.87 -8.01 9.23
N THR A 62 1.73 -7.39 8.93
CA THR A 62 1.59 -5.97 8.59
C THR A 62 0.94 -5.15 9.69
N LYS A 63 1.40 -3.92 9.90
CA LYS A 63 0.79 -2.97 10.85
C LYS A 63 0.17 -1.80 10.12
N THR A 64 -1.05 -1.43 10.50
CA THR A 64 -1.76 -0.26 9.95
C THR A 64 -1.81 0.88 10.96
N LEU A 65 -1.69 2.11 10.47
CA LEU A 65 -1.92 3.34 11.23
C LEU A 65 -2.90 4.23 10.47
N THR A 66 -3.97 4.65 11.15
CA THR A 66 -5.01 5.49 10.55
C THR A 66 -4.92 6.90 11.13
N ALA A 67 -4.99 7.89 10.25
CA ALA A 67 -5.02 9.30 10.57
C ALA A 67 -6.37 9.91 10.16
N ASN A 68 -6.97 10.69 11.06
CA ASN A 68 -8.20 11.45 10.81
C ASN A 68 -7.86 12.85 10.30
N ILE A 69 -8.44 13.23 9.17
CA ILE A 69 -8.26 14.55 8.55
C ILE A 69 -9.56 15.35 8.71
N PRO A 70 -9.49 16.62 9.18
CA PRO A 70 -8.31 17.48 9.26
C PRO A 70 -7.49 17.42 10.57
N GLU A 71 -7.93 16.69 11.59
CA GLU A 71 -7.37 16.77 12.95
C GLU A 71 -5.87 16.47 13.03
N GLN A 72 -5.38 15.54 12.21
CA GLN A 72 -3.98 15.12 12.18
C GLN A 72 -3.24 15.62 10.93
N ALA A 73 -3.82 16.56 10.17
CA ALA A 73 -3.26 17.06 8.92
C ALA A 73 -1.87 17.69 9.08
N ASP A 74 -1.68 18.53 10.10
CA ASP A 74 -0.41 19.24 10.33
C ASP A 74 0.70 18.28 10.75
N VAL A 75 0.38 17.35 11.65
CA VAL A 75 1.32 16.34 12.13
C VAL A 75 1.76 15.43 10.99
N LEU A 76 0.82 14.99 10.16
CA LEU A 76 1.11 14.12 9.02
C LEU A 76 1.88 14.86 7.93
N SER A 77 1.55 16.13 7.67
CA SER A 77 2.30 16.94 6.69
C SER A 77 3.73 17.21 7.14
N ALA A 78 3.95 17.42 8.45
CA ALA A 78 5.30 17.55 9.01
C ALA A 78 6.09 16.23 8.94
N LEU A 79 5.42 15.10 9.15
CA LEU A 79 6.06 13.79 9.12
C LEU A 79 6.43 13.33 7.70
N LEU A 80 5.62 13.69 6.70
CA LEU A 80 5.85 13.38 5.29
C LEU A 80 6.64 14.47 4.54
N GLU A 81 6.78 15.66 5.12
CA GLU A 81 7.33 16.87 4.46
C GLU A 81 6.55 17.26 3.18
N VAL A 82 5.31 16.80 3.06
CA VAL A 82 4.39 17.06 1.93
C VAL A 82 3.00 17.36 2.48
N TYR A 83 2.24 18.21 1.81
CA TYR A 83 0.85 18.48 2.18
C TYR A 83 0.00 17.21 2.16
N VAL A 84 -0.72 16.95 3.25
CA VAL A 84 -1.60 15.78 3.41
C VAL A 84 -2.73 15.68 2.37
N SER A 85 -3.10 16.80 1.75
CA SER A 85 -4.11 16.84 0.68
C SER A 85 -3.57 16.39 -0.68
N ALA A 86 -2.31 15.97 -0.76
CA ALA A 86 -1.72 15.41 -1.96
C ALA A 86 -2.36 14.06 -2.33
N ASP A 87 -2.17 13.66 -3.59
CA ASP A 87 -2.60 12.36 -4.09
C ASP A 87 -1.96 11.21 -3.29
N VAL A 88 -2.68 10.10 -3.09
CA VAL A 88 -2.20 8.94 -2.33
C VAL A 88 -0.88 8.38 -2.85
N LYS A 89 -0.58 8.49 -4.16
CA LYS A 89 0.71 8.10 -4.72
C LYS A 89 1.84 9.01 -4.24
N ILE A 90 1.60 10.31 -4.15
CA ILE A 90 2.57 11.28 -3.63
C ILE A 90 2.82 11.01 -2.15
N LEU A 91 1.76 10.75 -1.38
CA LEU A 91 1.88 10.41 0.04
C LEU A 91 2.67 9.11 0.25
N LEU A 92 2.43 8.10 -0.60
CA LEU A 92 3.19 6.86 -0.58
C LEU A 92 4.67 7.10 -0.91
N MET A 93 4.99 7.84 -1.98
CA MET A 93 6.38 8.15 -2.34
C MET A 93 7.11 8.88 -1.20
N ALA A 94 6.51 9.94 -0.66
CA ALA A 94 7.08 10.69 0.46
C ALA A 94 7.26 9.80 1.70
N GLY A 95 6.31 8.91 1.98
CA GLY A 95 6.41 7.97 3.08
C GLY A 95 7.53 6.94 2.90
N CYS A 96 7.69 6.40 1.68
CA CYS A 96 8.75 5.45 1.33
C CYS A 96 10.15 6.06 1.44
N GLU A 97 10.31 7.37 1.18
CA GLU A 97 11.59 8.08 1.40
C GLU A 97 11.98 8.15 2.89
N LYS A 98 11.01 8.11 3.80
CA LYS A 98 11.23 8.17 5.24
C LYS A 98 11.33 6.78 5.88
N VAL A 99 10.69 5.79 5.27
CA VAL A 99 10.46 4.47 5.86
C VAL A 99 10.41 3.38 4.79
N ASP A 100 11.40 2.49 4.82
CA ASP A 100 11.53 1.42 3.83
C ASP A 100 10.46 0.33 3.93
N ASN A 101 9.75 0.23 5.05
CA ASN A 101 8.72 -0.79 5.26
C ASN A 101 7.29 -0.26 5.08
N LEU A 102 7.09 0.96 4.56
CA LEU A 102 5.78 1.41 4.12
C LEU A 102 5.42 0.73 2.79
N ILE A 103 4.25 0.10 2.73
CA ILE A 103 3.84 -0.72 1.58
C ILE A 103 2.56 -0.25 0.89
N CYS A 104 1.69 0.49 1.60
CA CYS A 104 0.44 0.96 1.04
C CYS A 104 -0.06 2.22 1.76
N VAL A 105 -0.72 3.11 1.00
CA VAL A 105 -1.47 4.26 1.51
C VAL A 105 -2.88 4.23 0.92
N THR A 106 -3.88 4.32 1.79
CA THR A 106 -5.29 4.39 1.41
C THR A 106 -5.92 5.67 1.93
N SER A 107 -6.58 6.44 1.08
CA SER A 107 -7.41 7.59 1.46
C SER A 107 -8.87 7.22 1.30
N LYS A 108 -9.67 7.42 2.35
CA LYS A 108 -11.10 7.24 2.32
C LYS A 108 -11.79 8.52 2.75
N THR A 109 -12.64 9.05 1.88
CA THR A 109 -13.46 10.22 2.16
C THR A 109 -14.92 9.80 2.19
N THR A 110 -15.63 10.14 3.26
CA THR A 110 -17.05 9.88 3.44
C THR A 110 -17.80 11.19 3.60
N ARG A 111 -18.88 11.38 2.83
CA ARG A 111 -19.71 12.58 2.86
C ARG A 111 -21.18 12.21 3.01
N LEU A 112 -21.82 12.74 4.05
CA LEU A 112 -23.27 12.69 4.19
C LEU A 112 -23.91 13.81 3.35
N MET A 113 -24.78 13.41 2.42
CA MET A 113 -25.51 14.32 1.56
C MET A 113 -26.79 14.81 2.25
N PRO A 114 -27.32 16.00 1.90
CA PRO A 114 -28.53 16.56 2.53
C PRO A 114 -29.78 15.69 2.37
N ASN A 115 -29.80 14.81 1.38
CA ASN A 115 -30.86 13.84 1.11
C ASN A 115 -30.71 12.53 1.91
N GLY A 116 -29.76 12.46 2.85
CA GLY A 116 -29.52 11.30 3.72
C GLY A 116 -28.63 10.21 3.12
N PHE A 117 -28.19 10.33 1.86
CA PHE A 117 -27.27 9.38 1.25
C PHE A 117 -25.83 9.59 1.72
N VAL A 118 -25.08 8.51 1.84
CA VAL A 118 -23.65 8.54 2.15
C VAL A 118 -22.86 8.23 0.88
N ILE A 119 -21.97 9.14 0.49
CA ILE A 119 -21.02 8.92 -0.60
C ILE A 119 -19.67 8.60 0.04
N SER A 120 -19.08 7.46 -0.31
CA SER A 120 -17.71 7.11 0.06
C SER A 120 -16.83 7.03 -1.19
N CYS A 121 -15.64 7.59 -1.10
CA CYS A 121 -14.62 7.54 -2.13
C CYS A 121 -13.34 6.98 -1.51
N GLU A 122 -12.75 5.98 -2.15
CA GLU A 122 -11.51 5.36 -1.72
C GLU A 122 -10.47 5.48 -2.83
N GLN A 123 -9.26 5.86 -2.45
CA GLN A 123 -8.07 5.89 -3.30
C GLN A 123 -6.98 5.07 -2.62
N LYS A 124 -6.31 4.20 -3.37
CA LYS A 124 -5.27 3.30 -2.84
C LYS A 124 -4.03 3.39 -3.71
N ALA A 125 -2.87 3.47 -3.07
CA ALA A 125 -1.56 3.35 -3.70
C ALA A 125 -0.74 2.28 -2.98
N GLU A 126 -0.11 1.40 -3.75
CA GLU A 126 0.72 0.29 -3.23
C GLU A 126 2.14 0.40 -3.79
N ARG A 127 3.12 -0.06 -3.02
CA ARG A 127 4.53 -0.09 -3.42
C ARG A 127 4.83 -1.26 -4.37
N LEU A 128 4.05 -1.38 -5.43
CA LEU A 128 4.28 -2.37 -6.49
C LEU A 128 5.44 -1.91 -7.36
N MET A 129 6.26 -2.86 -7.81
CA MET A 129 7.27 -2.60 -8.84
C MET A 129 7.00 -3.46 -10.06
N TYR A 130 7.05 -2.82 -11.22
CA TYR A 130 6.95 -3.46 -12.53
C TYR A 130 8.26 -3.18 -13.25
N PHE A 131 9.07 -4.19 -13.51
CA PHE A 131 10.33 -3.99 -14.20
C PHE A 131 10.70 -5.18 -15.08
N MET A 132 11.45 -4.91 -16.14
CA MET A 132 12.08 -5.91 -16.97
C MET A 132 13.58 -5.92 -16.68
N THR A 133 14.13 -7.07 -16.31
CA THR A 133 15.58 -7.23 -16.10
C THR A 133 16.36 -7.02 -17.40
N GLN A 134 17.68 -6.81 -17.31
CA GLN A 134 18.55 -6.76 -18.50
C GLN A 134 18.41 -8.00 -19.41
N ASN A 135 18.14 -9.16 -18.81
CA ASN A 135 17.95 -10.44 -19.50
C ASN A 135 16.56 -10.58 -20.13
N GLY A 136 15.70 -9.56 -20.00
CA GLY A 136 14.38 -9.52 -20.60
C GLY A 136 13.29 -10.22 -19.79
N ILE A 137 13.52 -10.49 -18.51
CA ILE A 137 12.50 -11.10 -17.62
C ILE A 137 11.64 -9.99 -17.03
N CYS A 138 10.35 -10.03 -17.29
CA CYS A 138 9.35 -9.17 -16.66
C CYS A 138 9.03 -9.69 -15.25
N VAL A 139 9.19 -8.80 -14.28
CA VAL A 139 8.99 -9.07 -12.85
C VAL A 139 7.95 -8.10 -12.33
N LEU A 140 6.83 -8.65 -11.86
CA LEU A 140 5.93 -8.00 -10.92
C LEU A 140 6.47 -8.27 -9.51
N ALA A 141 6.72 -7.26 -8.70
CA ALA A 141 7.10 -7.45 -7.30
C ALA A 141 6.02 -6.92 -6.36
N ASP A 142 5.61 -7.76 -5.41
CA ASP A 142 4.67 -7.40 -4.36
C ASP A 142 5.24 -6.33 -3.42
N PRO A 143 4.39 -5.53 -2.76
CA PRO A 143 4.84 -4.44 -1.90
C PRO A 143 5.68 -4.88 -0.70
N THR A 144 5.55 -6.15 -0.30
CA THR A 144 6.29 -6.77 0.81
C THR A 144 7.69 -7.23 0.40
N ILE A 145 8.01 -7.23 -0.89
CA ILE A 145 9.36 -7.51 -1.38
C ILE A 145 10.11 -6.19 -1.51
N ASN A 146 11.01 -5.92 -0.55
CA ASN A 146 11.81 -4.70 -0.55
C ASN A 146 12.97 -4.83 -1.55
N LEU A 147 12.74 -4.41 -2.80
CA LEU A 147 13.78 -4.32 -3.82
C LEU A 147 14.35 -2.89 -3.90
N SER A 148 15.65 -2.79 -4.17
CA SER A 148 16.32 -1.55 -4.52
C SER A 148 16.53 -1.46 -6.03
N ALA A 149 16.02 -0.40 -6.66
CA ALA A 149 16.21 -0.16 -8.08
C ALA A 149 17.69 -0.03 -8.46
N GLU A 150 18.54 0.50 -7.57
CA GLU A 150 19.98 0.65 -7.78
C GLU A 150 20.70 -0.71 -7.87
N LYS A 151 20.13 -1.76 -7.27
CA LYS A 151 20.66 -3.13 -7.30
C LYS A 151 20.15 -3.95 -8.48
N LEU A 152 19.35 -3.35 -9.37
CA LEU A 152 18.82 -3.98 -10.59
C LEU A 152 19.45 -3.32 -11.83
N PRO A 153 20.74 -3.54 -12.11
CA PRO A 153 21.45 -2.88 -13.19
C PRO A 153 20.86 -3.27 -14.56
N GLY A 154 20.63 -2.25 -15.39
CA GLY A 154 20.06 -2.46 -16.73
C GLY A 154 18.59 -2.85 -16.75
N ALA A 155 17.89 -2.79 -15.60
CA ALA A 155 16.46 -2.98 -15.56
C ALA A 155 15.70 -1.75 -16.09
N THR A 156 14.61 -2.01 -16.81
CA THR A 156 13.66 -0.99 -17.27
C THR A 156 12.43 -1.04 -16.37
N PHE A 157 12.03 0.08 -15.80
CA PHE A 157 10.87 0.18 -14.90
C PHE A 157 9.64 0.75 -15.61
N PHE A 158 8.46 0.26 -15.24
CA PHE A 158 7.19 0.60 -15.87
C PHE A 158 6.19 1.16 -14.86
N ALA A 159 5.24 1.97 -15.32
CA ALA A 159 4.21 2.53 -14.45
C ALA A 159 3.08 1.54 -14.14
N SER A 160 2.95 0.48 -14.95
CA SER A 160 1.92 -0.54 -14.80
C SER A 160 2.37 -1.91 -15.32
N GLU A 161 1.66 -2.95 -14.88
CA GLU A 161 1.82 -4.31 -15.39
C GLU A 161 1.53 -4.39 -16.89
N GLN A 162 0.53 -3.66 -17.39
CA GLN A 162 0.15 -3.69 -18.80
C GLN A 162 1.26 -3.14 -19.71
N GLU A 163 1.93 -2.06 -19.28
CA GLU A 163 3.08 -1.51 -20.02
C GLU A 163 4.25 -2.50 -20.06
N MET A 164 4.59 -3.09 -18.90
CA MET A 164 5.64 -4.10 -18.80
C MET A 164 5.33 -5.34 -19.65
N ASP A 165 4.08 -5.82 -19.61
CA ASP A 165 3.65 -7.00 -20.38
C ASP A 165 3.68 -6.73 -21.89
N SER A 166 3.23 -5.55 -22.33
CA SER A 166 3.31 -5.15 -23.74
C SER A 166 4.75 -5.14 -24.26
N GLU A 167 5.70 -4.63 -23.48
CA GLU A 167 7.12 -4.63 -23.85
C GLU A 167 7.72 -6.04 -23.85
N GLY A 168 7.34 -6.88 -22.88
CA GLY A 168 7.75 -8.28 -22.85
C GLY A 168 7.20 -9.07 -24.05
N LEU A 169 5.94 -8.86 -24.42
CA LEU A 169 5.31 -9.42 -25.62
C LEU A 169 6.01 -8.95 -26.90
N ALA A 170 6.40 -7.67 -26.99
CA ALA A 170 7.14 -7.17 -28.14
C ALA A 170 8.53 -7.82 -28.28
N ARG A 171 9.17 -8.18 -27.16
CA ARG A 171 10.50 -8.79 -27.15
C ARG A 171 10.49 -10.30 -27.40
N TRP A 172 9.55 -11.01 -26.79
CA TRP A 172 9.56 -12.49 -26.78
C TRP A 172 8.37 -13.12 -27.52
N GLY A 173 7.36 -12.34 -27.89
CA GLY A 173 6.08 -12.85 -28.38
C GLY A 173 5.24 -13.50 -27.28
N GLU A 174 4.03 -13.94 -27.63
CA GLU A 174 3.14 -14.66 -26.70
C GLU A 174 3.75 -15.96 -26.17
N ASN A 175 4.65 -16.57 -26.94
CA ASN A 175 5.39 -17.79 -26.62
C ASN A 175 6.81 -17.54 -26.13
N GLY A 176 7.11 -16.35 -25.59
CA GLY A 176 8.35 -16.16 -24.84
C GLY A 176 8.49 -17.30 -23.83
N GLY A 177 9.71 -17.83 -23.67
CA GLY A 177 9.98 -19.07 -22.94
C GLY A 177 9.43 -19.18 -21.51
N GLU A 178 9.75 -20.26 -20.82
CA GLU A 178 9.08 -20.60 -19.55
C GLU A 178 9.28 -19.57 -18.41
N GLY A 179 10.24 -18.64 -18.54
CA GLY A 179 10.68 -17.78 -17.45
C GLY A 179 10.47 -16.28 -17.63
N TRP A 180 9.93 -15.79 -18.76
CA TRP A 180 9.96 -14.34 -19.00
C TRP A 180 8.90 -13.54 -18.22
N ARG A 181 7.81 -14.17 -17.75
CA ARG A 181 6.84 -13.55 -16.83
C ARG A 181 6.99 -14.16 -15.45
N THR A 182 7.26 -13.31 -14.48
CA THR A 182 7.49 -13.75 -13.10
C THR A 182 6.88 -12.79 -12.08
N HIS A 183 6.52 -13.34 -10.93
CA HIS A 183 5.95 -12.63 -9.80
C HIS A 183 6.79 -12.88 -8.55
N ALA A 184 7.40 -11.83 -8.02
CA ALA A 184 8.13 -11.85 -6.75
C ALA A 184 7.13 -11.63 -5.60
N THR A 185 7.01 -12.62 -4.72
CA THR A 185 6.04 -12.64 -3.62
C THR A 185 6.60 -13.35 -2.38
N ILE A 186 5.88 -13.27 -1.26
CA ILE A 186 6.21 -14.02 -0.04
C ILE A 186 5.38 -15.31 -0.01
N GLN A 187 6.03 -16.46 -0.06
CA GLN A 187 5.39 -17.76 0.10
C GLN A 187 5.96 -18.50 1.29
N ASN A 188 5.08 -18.99 2.18
CA ASN A 188 5.48 -19.64 3.44
C ASN A 188 6.49 -18.82 4.27
N GLY A 189 6.35 -17.49 4.22
CA GLY A 189 7.20 -16.55 4.94
C GLY A 189 8.55 -16.25 4.29
N ARG A 190 8.83 -16.76 3.09
CA ARG A 190 10.08 -16.56 2.36
C ARG A 190 9.86 -15.82 1.04
N PRO A 191 10.79 -14.96 0.61
CA PRO A 191 10.71 -14.31 -0.69
C PRO A 191 11.00 -15.32 -1.80
N VAL A 192 10.09 -15.42 -2.75
CA VAL A 192 10.18 -16.32 -3.89
C VAL A 192 9.81 -15.60 -5.17
N LEU A 193 10.34 -16.09 -6.29
CA LEU A 193 9.93 -15.73 -7.63
C LEU A 193 9.14 -16.89 -8.22
N LEU A 194 7.90 -16.63 -8.62
CA LEU A 194 7.01 -17.59 -9.26
C LEU A 194 6.88 -17.26 -10.75
N ASN A 195 7.17 -18.21 -11.64
CA ASN A 195 6.91 -18.02 -13.07
C ASN A 195 5.51 -18.50 -13.48
N GLY A 196 5.08 -18.18 -14.71
CA GLY A 196 3.79 -18.61 -15.25
C GLY A 196 3.57 -20.14 -15.36
N PHE A 197 4.61 -20.94 -15.18
CA PHE A 197 4.57 -22.41 -15.22
C PHE A 197 4.52 -23.04 -13.83
N GLY A 198 4.57 -22.23 -12.77
CA GLY A 198 4.56 -22.69 -11.38
C GLY A 198 5.94 -23.08 -10.83
N ASN A 199 7.03 -22.81 -11.56
CA ASN A 199 8.37 -22.93 -11.01
C ASN A 199 8.58 -21.82 -9.97
N MET A 200 9.15 -22.21 -8.84
CA MET A 200 9.41 -21.34 -7.71
C MET A 200 10.91 -21.26 -7.45
N ILE A 201 11.45 -20.05 -7.39
CA ILE A 201 12.87 -19.79 -7.12
C ILE A 201 12.94 -19.00 -5.82
N GLU A 202 13.62 -19.52 -4.81
CA GLU A 202 13.84 -18.81 -3.55
C GLU A 202 14.81 -17.65 -3.80
N LEU A 203 14.42 -16.44 -3.39
CA LEU A 203 15.18 -15.23 -3.66
C LEU A 203 16.32 -15.00 -2.65
N GLY A 204 16.19 -15.57 -1.45
CA GLY A 204 17.17 -15.42 -0.36
C GLY A 204 17.14 -14.03 0.28
N ASP A 205 18.22 -13.68 0.98
CA ASP A 205 18.36 -12.41 1.71
C ASP A 205 18.69 -11.21 0.80
N GLU A 206 19.24 -11.48 -0.39
CA GLU A 206 19.56 -10.49 -1.42
C GLU A 206 18.77 -10.79 -2.71
N PRO A 207 17.47 -10.48 -2.74
CA PRO A 207 16.58 -10.89 -3.82
C PRO A 207 17.03 -10.38 -5.20
N GLU A 208 17.63 -9.19 -5.27
CA GLU A 208 18.10 -8.61 -6.52
C GLU A 208 19.24 -9.42 -7.15
N VAL A 209 20.13 -10.01 -6.34
CA VAL A 209 21.23 -10.85 -6.84
C VAL A 209 20.68 -12.07 -7.56
N THR A 210 19.71 -12.73 -6.94
CA THR A 210 19.03 -13.89 -7.52
C THR A 210 18.30 -13.49 -8.80
N ILE A 211 17.50 -12.41 -8.77
CA ILE A 211 16.76 -11.90 -9.93
C ILE A 211 17.69 -11.57 -11.11
N ASN A 212 18.84 -10.92 -10.85
CA ASN A 212 19.81 -10.56 -11.88
C ASN A 212 20.51 -11.77 -12.52
N SER A 213 20.59 -12.90 -11.80
CA SER A 213 21.22 -14.12 -12.30
C SER A 213 20.32 -14.93 -13.25
N LEU A 214 19.02 -14.61 -13.28
CA LEU A 214 18.06 -15.34 -14.10
C LEU A 214 18.19 -14.98 -15.57
N SER A 215 18.22 -16.00 -16.41
CA SER A 215 18.16 -15.90 -17.86
C SER A 215 16.90 -16.58 -18.38
N ASN A 216 16.25 -15.95 -19.36
CA ASN A 216 15.18 -16.58 -20.13
C ASN A 216 15.74 -17.58 -21.15
#